data_AF-X1J8F7-F1
#
_entry.id   AF-X1J8F7-F1
#
_cell.length_a   1.000
_cell.length_b   1.000
_cell.length_c   1.000
_cell.angle_alpha   90.00
_cell.angle_beta   90.00
_cell.angle_gamma   90.00
#
_symmetry.space_group_name_H-M   'P 1'
#
loop_
_entity.id
_entity.type
_entity.pdbx_description
1 polymer ?
#
loop_
_entity_poly.entity_id
_entity_poly.type
_entity_poly.pdbx_seq_one_letter_code
_entity_poly.pdbx_strand_id
1 'polypeptide(L)'
;MEKNSEAKKINILITFGTRPEGIKLAPIIKEIENNSDRFNLIICSTGQHKEMLNQVLNFFEIKPNIFFNLMTGDQSLAFLSSKILVEMNNILSKFTPDILLIQGDTATAFLT
;
A
#
# COMPACT_ATOMS: atom_id res chain seq x y z
N MET A 1 5.67 -17.92 -37.08
CA MET A 1 5.67 -16.66 -36.30
C MET A 1 4.77 -16.86 -35.11
N GLU A 2 5.31 -17.47 -34.05
CA GLU A 2 4.59 -17.61 -32.79
C GLU A 2 4.53 -16.24 -32.13
N LYS A 3 3.33 -15.71 -31.95
CA LYS A 3 3.12 -14.56 -31.07
C LYS A 3 3.46 -15.04 -29.66
N ASN A 4 4.62 -14.62 -29.13
CA ASN A 4 4.87 -14.66 -27.70
C ASN A 4 3.73 -13.88 -27.03
N SER A 5 2.77 -14.61 -26.46
CA SER A 5 1.80 -14.05 -25.54
C SER A 5 2.58 -13.64 -24.30
N GLU A 6 2.88 -12.34 -24.15
CA GLU A 6 3.41 -11.81 -22.89
C GLU A 6 2.47 -12.27 -21.77
N ALA A 7 3.01 -13.03 -20.81
CA ALA A 7 2.25 -13.48 -19.67
C ALA A 7 1.67 -12.27 -18.95
N LYS A 8 0.37 -12.29 -18.64
CA LYS A 8 -0.30 -11.21 -17.92
C LYS A 8 0.42 -11.00 -16.57
N LYS A 9 0.91 -9.79 -16.32
CA LYS A 9 1.49 -9.42 -15.02
C LYS A 9 0.44 -9.50 -13.92
N ILE A 10 0.87 -9.88 -12.71
CA ILE A 10 0.02 -9.91 -11.51
C ILE A 10 0.02 -8.52 -10.89
N ASN A 11 -1.17 -7.95 -10.72
CA ASN A 11 -1.35 -6.64 -10.07
C ASN A 11 -1.41 -6.82 -8.55
N ILE A 12 -0.48 -6.19 -7.85
CA ILE A 12 -0.38 -6.25 -6.38
C ILE A 12 -0.65 -4.85 -5.81
N LEU A 13 -1.57 -4.78 -4.85
CA LEU A 13 -1.76 -3.62 -3.99
C LEU A 13 -1.18 -3.92 -2.61
N ILE A 14 -0.23 -3.11 -2.14
CA ILE A 14 0.28 -3.17 -0.76
C ILE A 14 -0.25 -1.98 0.03
N THR A 15 -0.85 -2.24 1.19
CA THR A 15 -1.39 -1.19 2.08
C THR A 15 -0.72 -1.21 3.46
N PHE A 16 -0.32 -0.02 3.94
CA PHE A 16 0.23 0.15 5.30
C PHE A 16 0.09 1.59 5.82
N GLY A 17 0.07 1.77 7.14
CA GLY A 17 -0.15 3.08 7.75
C GLY A 17 0.97 3.59 8.64
N THR A 18 1.81 2.69 9.15
CA THR A 18 2.70 2.96 10.27
C THR A 18 4.15 2.64 9.95
N ARG A 19 5.06 3.19 10.76
CA ARG A 19 6.50 2.93 10.64
C ARG A 19 6.85 1.44 10.78
N PRO A 20 6.35 0.67 11.79
CA PRO A 20 6.66 -0.76 11.90
C PRO A 20 6.21 -1.57 10.68
N GLU A 21 5.04 -1.28 10.13
CA GLU A 21 4.55 -1.92 8.89
C GLU A 21 5.49 -1.61 7.72
N GLY A 22 5.86 -0.33 7.54
CA GLY A 22 6.77 0.09 6.47
C GLY A 22 8.14 -0.59 6.54
N ILE A 23 8.72 -0.76 7.75
CA ILE A 23 10.01 -1.46 7.92
C ILE A 23 9.89 -2.93 7.50
N LYS A 24 8.80 -3.59 7.87
CA LYS A 24 8.59 -5.02 7.58
C LYS A 24 8.24 -5.27 6.10
N LEU A 25 7.54 -4.34 5.47
CA LEU A 25 7.13 -4.46 4.06
C LEU A 25 8.21 -4.00 3.10
N ALA A 26 9.16 -3.17 3.51
CA ALA A 26 10.20 -2.64 2.63
C ALA A 26 10.99 -3.73 1.85
N PRO A 27 11.44 -4.84 2.47
CA PRO A 27 12.10 -5.93 1.74
C PRO A 27 11.18 -6.58 0.69
N ILE A 28 9.89 -6.75 1.01
CA ILE A 28 8.89 -7.35 0.10
C ILE A 28 8.63 -6.43 -1.10
N ILE A 29 8.47 -5.13 -0.83
CA ILE A 29 8.30 -4.11 -1.88
C ILE A 29 9.49 -4.14 -2.84
N LYS A 30 10.72 -4.15 -2.33
CA LYS A 30 11.92 -4.16 -3.16
C LYS A 30 12.05 -5.42 -4.00
N GLU A 31 11.70 -6.57 -3.45
CA GLU A 31 11.71 -7.82 -4.21
C GLU A 31 10.67 -7.79 -5.35
N ILE A 32 9.46 -7.26 -5.10
CA ILE A 32 8.44 -7.12 -6.14
C ILE A 32 8.88 -6.12 -7.22
N GLU A 33 9.50 -4.99 -6.83
CA GLU A 33 10.07 -4.00 -7.78
C GLU A 33 11.15 -4.63 -8.66
N ASN A 34 12.02 -5.49 -8.10
CA ASN A 34 13.06 -6.22 -8.84
C ASN A 34 12.49 -7.25 -9.84
N ASN A 35 11.25 -7.71 -9.63
CA ASN A 35 10.54 -8.66 -10.50
C ASN A 35 9.42 -7.97 -11.31
N SER A 36 9.67 -6.74 -11.75
CA SER A 36 8.70 -5.90 -12.49
C SER A 36 8.28 -6.44 -13.85
N ASP A 37 8.96 -7.45 -14.38
CA ASP A 37 8.55 -8.22 -15.56
C ASP A 37 7.33 -9.11 -15.27
N ARG A 38 7.14 -9.51 -14.01
CA ARG A 38 6.05 -10.40 -13.55
C ARG A 38 4.96 -9.68 -12.77
N PHE A 39 5.31 -8.59 -12.09
CA PHE A 39 4.42 -7.89 -11.18
C PHE A 39 4.19 -6.43 -11.60
N ASN A 40 2.98 -5.96 -11.35
CA ASN A 40 2.65 -4.54 -11.36
C ASN A 40 2.29 -4.13 -9.92
N LEU A 41 3.10 -3.28 -9.30
CA LEU A 41 2.98 -2.93 -7.89
C LEU A 41 2.36 -1.54 -7.70
N ILE A 42 1.31 -1.47 -6.88
CA ILE A 42 0.77 -0.23 -6.33
C ILE A 42 0.98 -0.25 -4.81
N ILE A 43 1.60 0.81 -4.31
CA ILE A 43 1.84 1.03 -2.89
C ILE A 43 0.89 2.13 -2.40
N CYS A 44 0.04 1.78 -1.44
CA CYS A 44 -0.89 2.69 -0.81
C CYS A 44 -0.54 2.86 0.67
N SER A 45 -0.36 4.11 1.10
CA SER A 45 -0.19 4.42 2.52
C SER A 45 -1.31 5.29 3.08
N THR A 46 -1.88 4.85 4.20
CA THR A 46 -2.91 5.62 4.91
C THR A 46 -2.33 6.81 5.69
N GLY A 47 -1.02 6.79 5.97
CA GLY A 47 -0.29 7.90 6.58
C GLY A 47 -0.52 8.09 8.08
N GLN A 48 -0.77 7.03 8.85
CA GLN A 48 -1.02 7.10 10.30
C GLN A 48 0.15 7.75 11.09
N HIS A 49 1.40 7.53 10.69
CA HIS A 49 2.58 8.18 11.30
C HIS A 49 3.45 8.87 10.24
N LYS A 50 2.91 9.88 9.55
CA LYS A 50 3.52 10.50 8.35
C LYS A 50 5.03 10.79 8.46
N GLU A 51 5.47 11.53 9.48
CA GLU A 51 6.89 11.92 9.62
C GLU A 51 7.80 10.70 9.85
N MET A 52 7.43 9.82 10.78
CA MET A 52 8.21 8.61 11.09
C MET A 52 8.20 7.60 9.95
N LEU A 53 7.08 7.50 9.21
CA LEU A 53 6.97 6.64 8.06
C LEU A 53 7.81 7.17 6.89
N ASN A 54 7.82 8.47 6.67
CA ASN A 54 8.66 9.09 5.63
C ASN A 54 10.15 8.81 5.85
N GLN A 55 10.63 8.75 7.09
CA GLN A 55 12.02 8.36 7.37
C GLN A 55 12.34 6.96 6.82
N VAL A 56 11.43 6.00 7.02
CA VAL A 56 11.58 4.63 6.53
C VAL A 56 11.46 4.57 5.01
N LEU A 57 10.45 5.20 4.45
CA LEU A 57 10.23 5.23 3.00
C LEU A 57 11.42 5.86 2.27
N ASN A 58 11.97 6.95 2.80
CA ASN A 58 13.16 7.59 2.24
C ASN A 58 14.40 6.71 2.36
N PHE A 59 14.61 6.08 3.52
CA PHE A 59 15.76 5.18 3.73
C PHE A 59 15.77 4.01 2.76
N PHE A 60 14.60 3.42 2.48
CA PHE A 60 14.45 2.33 1.53
C PHE A 60 14.19 2.80 0.09
N GLU A 61 14.19 4.09 -0.21
CA GLU A 61 13.85 4.62 -1.54
C GLU A 61 12.53 4.06 -2.08
N ILE A 62 11.49 4.05 -1.24
CA ILE A 62 10.14 3.58 -1.58
C ILE A 62 9.23 4.81 -1.70
N LYS A 63 8.56 4.93 -2.85
CA LYS A 63 7.60 6.01 -3.09
C LYS A 63 6.18 5.43 -3.19
N PRO A 64 5.29 5.73 -2.22
CA PRO A 64 3.89 5.36 -2.33
C PRO A 64 3.25 5.96 -3.59
N ASN A 65 2.50 5.15 -4.33
CA ASN A 65 1.68 5.62 -5.45
C ASN A 65 0.45 6.39 -4.95
N ILE A 66 -0.09 5.96 -3.80
CA ILE A 66 -1.28 6.53 -3.19
C ILE A 66 -0.96 6.87 -1.74
N PHE A 67 -1.33 8.09 -1.32
CA PHE A 67 -1.15 8.55 0.05
C PHE A 67 -2.41 9.27 0.51
N PHE A 68 -3.14 8.68 1.46
CA PHE A 68 -4.43 9.23 1.90
C PHE A 68 -4.30 10.42 2.86
N ASN A 69 -3.15 10.58 3.54
CA ASN A 69 -2.92 11.66 4.52
C ASN A 69 -4.05 11.78 5.56
N LEU A 70 -4.54 10.66 6.10
CA LEU A 70 -5.81 10.65 6.86
C LEU A 70 -5.71 11.20 8.28
N MET A 71 -4.49 11.30 8.83
CA MET A 71 -4.26 11.74 10.20
C MET A 71 -4.54 13.22 10.39
N THR A 72 -5.43 13.48 11.33
CA THR A 72 -5.68 14.79 11.92
C THR A 72 -5.55 14.66 13.45
N GLY A 73 -5.16 15.74 14.14
CA GLY A 73 -5.08 15.73 15.61
C GLY A 73 -6.42 15.35 16.27
N ASP A 74 -6.35 14.66 17.40
CA ASP A 74 -7.49 14.24 18.24
C ASP A 74 -8.63 13.49 17.53
N GLN A 75 -8.32 12.77 16.43
CA GLN A 75 -9.33 11.97 15.74
C GLN A 75 -9.68 10.68 16.50
N SER A 76 -10.97 10.33 16.50
CA SER A 76 -11.42 9.04 17.02
C SER A 76 -11.08 7.90 16.07
N LEU A 77 -10.93 6.69 16.62
CA LEU A 77 -10.70 5.49 15.82
C LEU A 77 -11.85 5.25 14.82
N ALA A 78 -13.10 5.52 15.22
CA ALA A 78 -14.26 5.38 14.34
C ALA A 78 -14.18 6.31 13.12
N PHE A 79 -13.73 7.56 13.31
CA PHE A 79 -13.58 8.51 12.21
C PHE A 79 -12.42 8.17 11.29
N LEU A 80 -11.29 7.73 11.84
CA LEU A 80 -10.19 7.19 11.03
C LEU A 80 -10.66 5.99 10.22
N SER A 81 -11.46 5.12 10.83
CA SER A 81 -11.94 3.90 10.19
C SER A 81 -12.86 4.18 9.00
N SER A 82 -13.81 5.11 9.16
CA SER A 82 -14.72 5.49 8.08
C SER A 82 -13.98 6.10 6.89
N LYS A 83 -12.96 6.93 7.14
CA LYS A 83 -12.10 7.49 6.10
C LYS A 83 -11.35 6.41 5.33
N ILE A 84 -10.73 5.44 6.01
CA ILE A 84 -10.01 4.35 5.35
C ILE A 84 -10.95 3.56 4.44
N LEU A 85 -12.14 3.19 4.93
CA LEU A 85 -13.11 2.44 4.15
C LEU A 85 -13.57 3.19 2.89
N VAL A 86 -13.86 4.49 3.01
CA VAL A 86 -14.27 5.32 1.87
C VAL A 86 -13.17 5.41 0.82
N GLU A 87 -11.93 5.68 1.25
CA GLU A 87 -10.80 5.79 0.33
C GLU A 87 -10.46 4.44 -0.34
N MET A 88 -10.52 3.34 0.40
CA MET A 88 -10.29 2.01 -0.16
C MET A 88 -11.37 1.61 -1.16
N ASN A 89 -12.65 1.93 -0.90
CA ASN A 89 -13.70 1.76 -1.89
C ASN A 89 -13.43 2.57 -3.18
N ASN A 90 -12.92 3.80 -3.05
CA ASN A 90 -12.53 4.64 -4.20
C ASN A 90 -11.37 4.05 -5.00
N ILE A 91 -10.39 3.40 -4.34
CA ILE A 91 -9.31 2.68 -5.04
C ILE A 91 -9.88 1.46 -5.74
N LEU A 92 -10.55 0.58 -5.00
CA LEU A 92 -10.95 -0.75 -5.47
C LEU A 92 -12.01 -0.70 -6.57
N SER A 93 -12.82 0.37 -6.61
CA SER A 93 -13.76 0.63 -7.71
C SER A 93 -13.08 1.05 -9.02
N LYS A 94 -11.87 1.61 -8.96
CA LYS A 94 -11.09 2.05 -10.14
C LYS A 94 -10.01 1.05 -10.53
N PHE A 95 -9.55 0.25 -9.58
CA PHE A 95 -8.45 -0.68 -9.73
C PHE A 95 -8.72 -1.95 -8.93
N THR A 96 -8.80 -3.08 -9.63
CA THR A 96 -9.02 -4.39 -8.99
C THR A 96 -7.67 -5.14 -8.97
N PRO A 97 -6.94 -5.15 -7.84
CA PRO A 97 -5.71 -5.92 -7.74
C PRO A 97 -6.00 -7.42 -7.82
N ASP A 98 -5.06 -8.18 -8.37
CA ASP A 98 -5.09 -9.64 -8.28
C ASP A 98 -4.71 -10.10 -6.85
N ILE A 99 -3.88 -9.32 -6.14
CA ILE A 99 -3.48 -9.54 -4.74
C ILE A 99 -3.53 -8.23 -3.95
N LEU A 100 -4.20 -8.25 -2.80
CA LEU A 100 -4.10 -7.21 -1.77
C LEU A 100 -3.26 -7.76 -0.60
N LEU A 101 -2.17 -7.05 -0.25
CA LEU A 101 -1.24 -7.45 0.80
C LEU A 101 -1.21 -6.41 1.92
N ILE A 102 -1.52 -6.87 3.13
CA ILE A 102 -1.52 -6.10 4.38
C ILE A 102 -0.42 -6.60 5.33
N GLN A 103 -0.10 -5.81 6.35
CA GLN A 103 0.82 -6.22 7.41
C GLN A 103 0.21 -5.98 8.80
N GLY A 104 0.17 -7.03 9.62
CA GLY A 104 -0.04 -6.90 11.05
C GLY A 104 -1.50 -6.71 11.46
N ASP A 105 -1.70 -5.91 12.50
CA ASP A 105 -2.93 -5.81 13.29
C ASP A 105 -3.38 -4.35 13.49
N THR A 106 -2.92 -3.44 12.62
CA THR A 106 -3.32 -2.04 12.70
C THR A 106 -4.73 -1.84 12.15
N ALA A 107 -5.36 -0.70 12.48
CA ALA A 107 -6.61 -0.30 11.85
C ALA A 107 -6.49 -0.15 10.32
N THR A 108 -5.28 0.14 9.80
CA THR A 108 -5.05 0.13 8.36
C THR A 108 -5.17 -1.29 7.83
N ALA A 109 -4.46 -2.25 8.41
CA ALA A 109 -4.51 -3.64 7.97
C ALA A 109 -5.93 -4.24 8.05
N PHE A 110 -6.73 -3.86 9.05
CA PHE A 110 -8.09 -4.37 9.19
C PHE A 110 -9.11 -3.80 8.19
N LEU A 111 -8.89 -2.56 7.72
CA LEU A 111 -9.90 -1.80 6.96
C LEU A 111 -9.57 -1.59 5.49
N THR A 112 -8.41 -2.05 5.04
CA THR A 112 -8.00 -2.05 3.63
C THR A 112 -8.19 -3.41 3.02
#